data_AF-A0A9N8EM07-F1
#
_entry.id   AF-A0A9N8EM07-F1
#
_cell.length_a   1.000
_cell.length_b   1.000
_cell.length_c   1.000
_cell.angle_alpha   90.00
_cell.angle_beta   90.00
_cell.angle_gamma   90.00
#
_symmetry.space_group_name_H-M   'P 1'
#
loop_
_entity.id
_entity.type
_entity.pdbx_description
1 polymer ?
#
loop_
_entity_poly.entity_id
_entity_poly.type
_entity_poly.pdbx_seq_one_letter_code
_entity_poly.pdbx_strand_id
1 'polypeptide(L)'
;MAFSSEKDAGIGGKRAQRRTSTSLFLATVLLASSFSVTSSFLLHQKSMGGPLLVPSQCVSASTKKNYKKKRKKKTVVGLVPLPHNAADFLLVPSQVPNGNKQHQSRQSTSQLSVSLSQDVSEATATSLHAGANNVLKHPLKTNHPKQTTTNPRTRTVNNNCNRANANQRRNPADTNKKTARRSVGRTRFGNLPDIDWGAISMDHLREHPRFVPLPLPDDLPKMTSLEDARNIRQDSWQWDTLHDGRCTTSQAVAALGFLEDKAGNELGIPSTWHRRGVGAYERLQQPALRTLQEMNDVLIPPNNSNKNTNNNLGKDRNKLWKLPEEEHMIHEEMQTQQQPAKQNKRAFAAKYLHKLSSNERQSRRRRALQYASVGGMGIRMMWGNSQESTSILTALNYFLQQDPNVVMKEVGMCGAGLSLNQTDGASPSSLLIGATPDAVIEHPDGRIEAVEVKNHCPFVVSNTYRRTGTANNQNKKYTVRELPFKKPYIFPLYVPQLMLEMLCLGPKCRSAVMVRQTATSGAMILRIQRDDAWIEEMLYWLQRFQQDFVERQEQPKEDFFYSDPEDGPRYRAFLERTKEIANSVDLVSKVPHRMIQRSHSAESMFLD
;
A
#
# COMPACT_ATOMS: atom_id res chain seq x y z
N MET A 1 57.73 -42.99 15.91
CA MET A 1 57.73 -44.21 15.07
C MET A 1 56.47 -44.14 14.21
N ALA A 2 56.39 -44.28 12.88
CA ALA A 2 57.32 -44.66 11.79
C ALA A 2 56.74 -45.84 10.97
N PHE A 3 56.27 -45.52 9.77
CA PHE A 3 56.21 -46.37 8.55
C PHE A 3 55.24 -47.56 8.38
N SER A 4 54.81 -47.71 7.11
CA SER A 4 54.45 -48.95 6.38
C SER A 4 53.18 -49.72 6.78
N SER A 5 52.55 -50.55 5.92
CA SER A 5 52.56 -50.73 4.44
C SER A 5 51.35 -51.67 4.11
N GLU A 6 50.50 -51.41 3.12
CA GLU A 6 50.59 -51.80 1.68
C GLU A 6 50.54 -53.33 1.40
N LYS A 7 49.95 -53.73 0.24
CA LYS A 7 49.91 -55.07 -0.42
C LYS A 7 48.76 -56.04 -0.10
N ASP A 8 48.20 -56.85 -1.02
CA ASP A 8 48.17 -56.79 -2.51
C ASP A 8 47.11 -57.74 -3.15
N ALA A 9 46.90 -57.61 -4.48
CA ALA A 9 46.18 -58.52 -5.42
C ALA A 9 44.65 -58.77 -5.20
N GLY A 10 43.78 -58.97 -6.22
CA GLY A 10 43.89 -59.06 -7.69
C GLY A 10 42.46 -59.23 -8.31
N ILE A 11 42.19 -59.51 -9.60
CA ILE A 11 42.97 -59.60 -10.87
C ILE A 11 41.97 -59.56 -12.08
N GLY A 12 42.33 -58.93 -13.21
CA GLY A 12 41.57 -58.91 -14.49
C GLY A 12 40.44 -57.86 -14.60
N GLY A 13 40.12 -57.22 -15.75
CA GLY A 13 40.54 -57.33 -17.16
C GLY A 13 39.31 -57.47 -18.08
N LYS A 14 39.10 -56.78 -19.24
CA LYS A 14 39.94 -56.09 -20.26
C LYS A 14 39.03 -55.12 -21.09
N ARG A 15 39.43 -54.15 -21.95
CA ARG A 15 40.65 -53.31 -22.16
C ARG A 15 40.53 -52.35 -23.41
N ALA A 16 39.62 -51.37 -23.48
CA ALA A 16 39.55 -50.36 -24.59
C ALA A 16 39.16 -48.95 -24.07
N GLN A 17 39.88 -47.84 -24.29
CA GLN A 17 40.42 -47.17 -25.50
C GLN A 17 39.40 -46.28 -26.25
N ARG A 18 39.70 -45.03 -26.67
CA ARG A 18 40.85 -44.12 -26.40
C ARG A 18 40.58 -42.72 -26.99
N ARG A 19 40.84 -41.61 -26.27
CA ARG A 19 41.56 -40.42 -26.78
C ARG A 19 41.80 -39.36 -25.68
N THR A 20 42.76 -38.48 -25.95
CA THR A 20 43.39 -37.56 -25.00
C THR A 20 43.60 -36.20 -25.66
N SER A 21 43.52 -35.11 -24.89
CA SER A 21 44.41 -33.97 -25.11
C SER A 21 44.67 -33.22 -23.81
N THR A 22 45.94 -32.93 -23.56
CA THR A 22 46.44 -32.07 -22.48
C THR A 22 46.60 -30.64 -22.99
N SER A 23 46.41 -29.64 -22.12
CA SER A 23 47.44 -28.61 -21.92
C SER A 23 47.27 -27.92 -20.57
N LEU A 24 48.38 -27.71 -19.86
CA LEU A 24 48.51 -26.60 -18.90
C LEU A 24 48.72 -25.30 -19.69
N PHE A 25 48.44 -24.16 -19.07
CA PHE A 25 49.36 -23.02 -19.07
C PHE A 25 49.05 -22.07 -17.89
N LEU A 26 50.09 -21.53 -17.26
CA LEU A 26 49.95 -20.41 -16.32
C LEU A 26 49.95 -19.10 -17.09
N ALA A 27 49.18 -18.12 -16.63
CA ALA A 27 49.37 -16.71 -16.99
C ALA A 27 48.91 -15.80 -15.83
N THR A 28 49.85 -15.35 -15.00
CA THR A 28 49.60 -14.29 -14.02
C THR A 28 49.78 -12.93 -14.70
N VAL A 29 48.74 -12.10 -14.73
CA VAL A 29 48.85 -10.70 -15.15
C VAL A 29 48.19 -9.80 -14.11
N LEU A 30 49.01 -9.00 -13.45
CA LEU A 30 48.57 -7.82 -12.71
C LEU A 30 48.24 -6.71 -13.71
N LEU A 31 47.09 -6.06 -13.55
CA LEU A 31 46.89 -4.70 -14.05
C LEU A 31 45.96 -3.95 -13.10
N ALA A 32 46.52 -2.94 -12.42
CA ALA A 32 45.76 -1.97 -11.65
C ALA A 32 45.50 -0.73 -12.52
N SER A 33 44.31 -0.15 -12.41
CA SER A 33 43.96 1.08 -13.13
C SER A 33 43.15 1.99 -12.21
N SER A 34 43.85 2.71 -11.34
CA SER A 34 43.28 3.76 -10.50
C SER A 34 42.78 4.93 -11.36
N PHE A 35 41.55 5.36 -11.15
CA PHE A 35 41.07 6.66 -11.63
C PHE A 35 40.87 7.61 -10.46
N SER A 36 41.76 8.58 -10.34
CA SER A 36 41.61 9.74 -9.45
C SER A 36 41.09 10.91 -10.27
N VAL A 37 40.03 11.57 -9.80
CA VAL A 37 39.49 12.78 -10.43
C VAL A 37 39.62 13.94 -9.45
N THR A 38 40.80 14.56 -9.46
CA THR A 38 40.99 15.88 -8.87
C THR A 38 40.50 16.95 -9.83
N SER A 39 39.60 17.83 -9.39
CA SER A 39 39.30 19.08 -10.09
C SER A 39 39.40 20.24 -9.10
N SER A 40 40.22 21.23 -9.43
CA SER A 40 40.68 22.25 -8.49
C SER A 40 39.83 23.52 -8.51
N PHE A 41 39.79 24.21 -7.37
CA PHE A 41 39.39 25.61 -7.30
C PHE A 41 40.17 26.47 -8.30
N LEU A 42 39.50 27.46 -8.89
CA LEU A 42 40.16 28.57 -9.57
C LEU A 42 39.42 29.87 -9.25
N LEU A 43 40.04 30.72 -8.42
CA LEU A 43 39.50 32.04 -8.12
C LEU A 43 39.59 32.95 -9.35
N HIS A 44 38.58 33.82 -9.52
CA HIS A 44 38.79 35.09 -10.19
C HIS A 44 38.12 36.21 -9.42
N GLN A 45 38.95 37.12 -8.92
CA GLN A 45 38.56 38.27 -8.11
C GLN A 45 38.94 39.53 -8.90
N LYS A 46 37.99 40.42 -9.17
CA LYS A 46 38.29 41.77 -9.68
C LYS A 46 37.34 42.83 -9.14
N SER A 47 37.93 43.70 -8.32
CA SER A 47 37.40 45.01 -7.90
C SER A 47 37.72 46.06 -9.02
N MET A 48 37.22 47.30 -9.06
CA MET A 48 36.35 48.11 -8.19
C MET A 48 35.38 48.94 -9.07
N GLY A 49 34.40 49.63 -8.48
CA GLY A 49 33.78 50.82 -9.13
C GLY A 49 32.36 51.18 -8.71
N GLY A 50 32.20 52.09 -7.73
CA GLY A 50 31.00 52.91 -7.55
C GLY A 50 31.31 54.39 -7.85
N PRO A 51 30.56 55.39 -7.34
CA PRO A 51 29.35 55.32 -6.49
C PRO A 51 28.24 56.31 -6.95
N LEU A 52 27.29 56.66 -6.03
CA LEU A 52 26.32 57.80 -6.10
C LEU A 52 25.12 57.58 -7.07
N LEU A 53 23.91 58.13 -6.87
CA LEU A 53 23.39 59.10 -5.87
C LEU A 53 21.87 58.88 -5.62
N VAL A 54 21.34 59.38 -4.49
CA VAL A 54 19.89 59.42 -4.15
C VAL A 54 19.55 60.82 -3.57
N PRO A 55 18.58 61.54 -4.15
CA PRO A 55 17.31 61.85 -3.48
C PRO A 55 16.09 61.75 -4.45
N SER A 56 14.87 61.36 -4.08
CA SER A 56 13.95 61.87 -3.05
C SER A 56 13.38 63.28 -3.33
N GLN A 57 12.10 63.37 -3.75
CA GLN A 57 11.02 64.03 -2.99
C GLN A 57 9.65 64.01 -3.74
N CYS A 58 8.58 64.37 -3.02
CA CYS A 58 7.18 64.34 -3.48
C CYS A 58 6.64 65.76 -3.79
N VAL A 59 5.70 65.89 -4.73
CA VAL A 59 4.59 66.87 -4.68
C VAL A 59 3.30 66.25 -5.22
N SER A 60 2.16 66.65 -4.67
CA SER A 60 0.80 66.16 -4.97
C SER A 60 0.04 66.97 -6.03
N ALA A 61 -0.95 66.37 -6.71
CA ALA A 61 -2.18 67.06 -7.09
C ALA A 61 -3.37 66.09 -7.29
N SER A 62 -4.58 66.51 -6.90
CA SER A 62 -5.79 65.69 -7.02
C SER A 62 -6.44 65.79 -8.41
N THR A 63 -7.20 64.77 -8.83
CA THR A 63 -8.41 64.98 -9.63
C THR A 63 -9.44 63.87 -9.41
N LYS A 64 -10.66 64.22 -8.97
CA LYS A 64 -11.81 63.31 -8.94
C LYS A 64 -12.35 63.08 -10.37
N LYS A 65 -12.61 61.84 -10.79
CA LYS A 65 -13.45 61.55 -11.96
C LYS A 65 -14.14 60.18 -11.85
N ASN A 66 -15.46 60.17 -12.06
CA ASN A 66 -16.31 58.98 -11.96
C ASN A 66 -16.02 57.98 -13.09
N TYR A 67 -15.95 56.69 -12.78
CA TYR A 67 -15.85 55.63 -13.80
C TYR A 67 -17.05 54.66 -13.75
N LYS A 68 -17.83 54.63 -14.83
CA LYS A 68 -18.97 53.71 -15.00
C LYS A 68 -18.48 52.26 -15.20
N LYS A 69 -19.18 51.28 -14.62
CA LYS A 69 -18.94 49.84 -14.83
C LYS A 69 -19.06 49.48 -16.32
N LYS A 70 -17.92 49.28 -17.01
CA LYS A 70 -17.88 48.55 -18.30
C LYS A 70 -17.52 47.09 -18.04
N ARG A 71 -18.41 46.16 -18.42
CA ARG A 71 -18.11 44.72 -18.47
C ARG A 71 -16.99 44.47 -19.49
N LYS A 72 -15.79 44.09 -19.05
CA LYS A 72 -14.78 43.51 -19.95
C LYS A 72 -15.27 42.12 -20.39
N LYS A 73 -15.31 41.86 -21.70
CA LYS A 73 -15.39 40.48 -22.22
C LYS A 73 -14.12 39.77 -21.77
N LYS A 74 -14.22 38.57 -21.18
CA LYS A 74 -13.04 37.70 -20.99
C LYS A 74 -12.66 37.13 -22.35
N THR A 75 -11.45 37.40 -22.81
CA THR A 75 -10.82 36.63 -23.88
C THR A 75 -10.67 35.19 -23.40
N VAL A 76 -11.07 34.21 -24.21
CA VAL A 76 -10.88 32.80 -23.89
C VAL A 76 -9.43 32.45 -24.22
N VAL A 77 -8.56 32.48 -23.20
CA VAL A 77 -7.27 31.80 -23.25
C VAL A 77 -7.55 30.30 -23.25
N GLY A 78 -6.85 29.55 -24.10
CA GLY A 78 -7.09 28.11 -24.28
C GLY A 78 -6.89 27.34 -22.98
N LEU A 79 -7.97 26.73 -22.47
CA LEU A 79 -7.89 25.76 -21.39
C LEU A 79 -7.27 24.47 -21.93
N VAL A 80 -6.07 24.12 -21.44
CA VAL A 80 -5.54 22.76 -21.57
C VAL A 80 -6.57 21.80 -20.94
N PRO A 81 -6.97 20.72 -21.64
CA PRO A 81 -8.04 19.85 -21.15
C PRO A 81 -7.60 19.08 -19.90
N LEU A 82 -8.19 19.44 -18.75
CA LEU A 82 -7.99 18.73 -17.48
C LEU A 82 -8.36 17.25 -17.63
N PRO A 83 -7.51 16.31 -17.17
CA PRO A 83 -7.76 14.87 -17.33
C PRO A 83 -9.01 14.43 -16.57
N HIS A 84 -10.01 13.89 -17.28
CA HIS A 84 -11.29 13.42 -16.73
C HIS A 84 -11.19 12.10 -15.92
N ASN A 85 -10.25 12.04 -14.97
CA ASN A 85 -9.87 10.81 -14.24
C ASN A 85 -10.44 10.69 -12.83
N ALA A 86 -11.60 11.31 -12.56
CA ALA A 86 -12.44 11.09 -11.36
C ALA A 86 -12.98 9.63 -11.18
N ALA A 87 -12.41 8.68 -11.93
CA ALA A 87 -12.62 7.25 -11.87
C ALA A 87 -11.42 6.53 -11.22
N ASP A 88 -10.19 6.98 -11.43
CA ASP A 88 -8.98 6.30 -10.94
C ASP A 88 -8.79 6.46 -9.42
N PHE A 89 -9.35 7.51 -8.82
CA PHE A 89 -9.27 7.85 -7.39
C PHE A 89 -10.08 6.92 -6.45
N LEU A 90 -10.42 5.69 -6.89
CA LEU A 90 -10.98 4.63 -6.04
C LEU A 90 -9.94 3.54 -5.67
N LEU A 91 -8.68 3.74 -6.08
CA LEU A 91 -7.53 3.06 -5.49
C LEU A 91 -7.26 3.60 -4.08
N VAL A 92 -6.70 2.74 -3.23
CA VAL A 92 -6.37 3.05 -1.84
C VAL A 92 -4.99 2.46 -1.55
N PRO A 93 -4.09 3.15 -0.82
CA PRO A 93 -2.92 2.51 -0.23
C PRO A 93 -3.37 1.45 0.77
N SER A 94 -2.87 0.21 0.67
CA SER A 94 -3.16 -0.85 1.65
C SER A 94 -2.51 -0.54 3.01
N GLN A 95 -1.35 0.12 2.96
CA GLN A 95 -0.47 0.31 4.11
C GLN A 95 -0.78 1.63 4.84
N VAL A 96 -1.61 1.52 5.88
CA VAL A 96 -1.72 2.49 6.98
C VAL A 96 -1.56 1.70 8.29
N PRO A 97 -0.55 1.98 9.13
CA PRO A 97 -0.36 1.29 10.40
C PRO A 97 -1.62 1.30 11.27
N ASN A 98 -1.92 0.18 11.93
CA ASN A 98 -3.19 -0.02 12.63
C ASN A 98 -3.19 0.60 14.04
N GLY A 99 -3.01 1.92 14.11
CA GLY A 99 -2.94 2.75 15.34
C GLY A 99 -4.22 2.82 16.19
N ASN A 100 -5.07 1.80 16.13
CA ASN A 100 -6.26 1.62 16.97
C ASN A 100 -6.40 0.18 17.53
N LYS A 101 -5.37 -0.68 17.40
CA LYS A 101 -5.24 -1.86 18.27
C LYS A 101 -4.94 -1.35 19.69
N GLN A 102 -5.95 -1.28 20.57
CA GLN A 102 -5.71 -1.05 21.99
C GLN A 102 -4.80 -2.15 22.54
N HIS A 103 -3.57 -1.79 22.92
CA HIS A 103 -2.71 -2.70 23.66
C HIS A 103 -3.40 -3.06 24.99
N GLN A 104 -3.76 -4.33 25.14
CA GLN A 104 -4.12 -4.85 26.46
C GLN A 104 -2.89 -4.70 27.37
N SER A 105 -3.11 -4.11 28.55
CA SER A 105 -2.04 -3.66 29.42
C SER A 105 -1.21 -4.82 29.96
N ARG A 106 0.03 -4.97 29.47
CA ARG A 106 1.08 -5.68 30.21
C ARG A 106 1.36 -4.87 31.48
N GLN A 107 1.07 -5.45 32.63
CA GLN A 107 1.45 -4.88 33.92
C GLN A 107 2.98 -4.84 34.01
N SER A 108 3.53 -3.69 34.36
CA SER A 108 4.96 -3.51 34.59
C SER A 108 5.36 -4.12 35.93
N THR A 109 6.00 -5.29 35.91
CA THR A 109 6.70 -5.84 37.08
C THR A 109 7.99 -5.07 37.33
N SER A 110 7.91 -3.98 38.10
CA SER A 110 9.07 -3.29 38.66
C SER A 110 9.55 -4.02 39.92
N GLN A 111 10.78 -4.53 39.91
CA GLN A 111 11.70 -4.58 41.07
C GLN A 111 13.04 -5.23 40.68
N LEU A 112 14.12 -4.45 40.75
CA LEU A 112 15.44 -4.92 41.16
C LEU A 112 16.31 -3.68 41.45
N SER A 113 16.30 -3.24 42.70
CA SER A 113 17.11 -2.12 43.19
C SER A 113 18.50 -2.62 43.61
N VAL A 114 19.56 -2.07 43.03
CA VAL A 114 20.91 -2.18 43.58
C VAL A 114 21.19 -0.94 44.43
N SER A 115 21.60 -1.16 45.68
CA SER A 115 21.84 -0.12 46.68
C SER A 115 23.24 0.49 46.58
N LEU A 116 23.35 1.81 46.79
CA LEU A 116 24.58 2.46 47.23
C LEU A 116 24.26 3.51 48.33
N SER A 117 25.16 3.66 49.29
CA SER A 117 25.07 4.55 50.47
C SER A 117 25.03 6.03 50.07
N GLN A 118 24.14 6.87 50.61
CA GLN A 118 24.21 7.55 51.94
C GLN A 118 25.44 8.44 52.15
N ASP A 119 25.21 9.77 52.07
CA ASP A 119 25.61 10.84 53.01
C ASP A 119 24.69 12.06 52.72
N VAL A 120 23.99 12.68 53.71
CA VAL A 120 24.40 13.87 54.51
C VAL A 120 24.65 15.12 53.62
N SER A 121 23.99 16.30 53.76
CA SER A 121 23.40 17.00 54.94
C SER A 121 22.19 17.94 54.67
N GLU A 122 21.42 18.18 55.74
CA GLU A 122 20.57 19.34 56.18
C GLU A 122 20.18 20.57 55.31
N ALA A 123 18.90 20.98 55.47
CA ALA A 123 18.31 22.33 55.70
C ALA A 123 18.64 23.55 54.77
N THR A 124 17.77 24.55 54.52
CA THR A 124 16.78 25.27 55.38
C THR A 124 15.54 25.77 54.57
N ALA A 125 14.79 26.80 55.02
CA ALA A 125 13.38 27.09 54.67
C ALA A 125 13.10 28.51 54.08
N THR A 126 11.80 28.86 53.93
CA THR A 126 11.19 30.16 53.50
C THR A 126 11.24 30.47 51.98
N SER A 127 10.35 31.27 51.34
CA SER A 127 8.87 31.51 51.41
C SER A 127 8.46 32.25 50.09
N LEU A 128 7.38 33.04 49.83
CA LEU A 128 6.22 33.63 50.54
C LEU A 128 5.17 34.12 49.49
N HIS A 129 3.83 34.00 49.72
CA HIS A 129 2.70 34.60 48.94
C HIS A 129 2.57 34.21 47.43
N ALA A 130 1.47 34.42 46.68
CA ALA A 130 0.00 34.60 46.86
C ALA A 130 -0.64 34.29 45.46
N GLY A 131 -1.94 34.05 45.20
CA GLY A 131 -3.18 34.18 45.97
C GLY A 131 -4.28 34.88 45.14
N ALA A 132 -5.15 34.13 44.42
CA ALA A 132 -6.31 34.70 43.70
C ALA A 132 -7.42 33.66 43.42
N ASN A 133 -8.69 34.08 43.54
CA ASN A 133 -9.88 33.23 43.42
C ASN A 133 -10.37 33.03 41.97
N ASN A 134 -11.06 31.93 41.68
CA ASN A 134 -12.51 32.00 41.42
C ASN A 134 -13.25 30.65 41.39
N VAL A 135 -14.57 30.70 41.53
CA VAL A 135 -15.51 29.57 41.70
C VAL A 135 -16.78 29.90 40.87
N LEU A 136 -17.46 28.96 40.17
CA LEU A 136 -18.69 28.28 40.64
C LEU A 136 -19.44 27.52 39.51
N LYS A 137 -20.18 26.48 39.92
CA LYS A 137 -21.47 25.99 39.37
C LYS A 137 -21.55 25.42 37.94
N HIS A 138 -21.59 24.08 37.88
CA HIS A 138 -22.54 23.35 37.01
C HIS A 138 -23.85 23.06 37.78
N PRO A 139 -25.02 23.04 37.11
CA PRO A 139 -26.23 22.38 37.61
C PRO A 139 -26.64 21.18 36.73
N LEU A 140 -27.07 20.09 37.39
CA LEU A 140 -27.73 18.94 36.75
C LEU A 140 -29.12 19.32 36.21
N LYS A 141 -29.66 18.52 35.28
CA LYS A 141 -31.08 18.56 34.89
C LYS A 141 -31.72 17.19 35.04
N THR A 142 -32.90 17.17 35.64
CA THR A 142 -33.71 15.98 35.93
C THR A 142 -34.84 15.78 34.91
N ASN A 143 -35.36 14.55 34.86
CA ASN A 143 -36.53 14.20 34.04
C ASN A 143 -37.84 14.61 34.72
N HIS A 144 -38.88 14.92 33.94
CA HIS A 144 -40.26 14.46 34.17
C HIS A 144 -41.13 14.68 32.90
N PRO A 145 -42.21 13.90 32.70
CA PRO A 145 -42.99 13.87 31.45
C PRO A 145 -44.15 14.88 31.42
N LYS A 146 -44.77 15.05 30.24
CA LYS A 146 -46.10 15.67 30.10
C LYS A 146 -47.03 14.81 29.23
N GLN A 147 -48.27 14.66 29.69
CA GLN A 147 -49.40 14.18 28.91
C GLN A 147 -50.15 15.38 28.32
N THR A 148 -50.77 15.23 27.15
CA THR A 148 -51.90 16.08 26.72
C THR A 148 -52.82 15.40 25.69
N THR A 149 -54.05 15.11 26.14
CA THR A 149 -55.34 15.34 25.45
C THR A 149 -55.62 14.75 24.05
N THR A 150 -56.71 13.96 24.01
CA THR A 150 -57.48 13.58 22.81
C THR A 150 -58.47 14.66 22.37
N ASN A 151 -58.77 14.76 21.06
CA ASN A 151 -60.14 14.61 20.53
C ASN A 151 -60.23 14.67 18.98
N PRO A 152 -61.31 14.15 18.35
CA PRO A 152 -61.35 13.88 16.92
C PRO A 152 -62.03 14.98 16.07
N ARG A 153 -61.90 14.87 14.74
CA ARG A 153 -62.80 15.52 13.77
C ARG A 153 -63.21 14.57 12.65
N THR A 154 -64.48 14.65 12.27
CA THR A 154 -65.18 13.79 11.31
C THR A 154 -65.32 14.42 9.92
N ARG A 155 -65.54 13.57 8.90
CA ARG A 155 -66.19 13.84 7.60
C ARG A 155 -65.57 14.92 6.68
N THR A 156 -65.28 14.49 5.46
CA THR A 156 -65.98 15.02 4.27
C THR A 156 -66.18 13.86 3.28
N VAL A 157 -67.29 13.84 2.56
CA VAL A 157 -67.64 12.88 1.51
C VAL A 157 -67.92 13.66 0.23
N ASN A 158 -67.38 13.25 -0.92
CA ASN A 158 -68.04 13.43 -2.22
C ASN A 158 -67.36 12.66 -3.38
N ASN A 159 -68.00 11.56 -3.77
CA ASN A 159 -68.59 11.29 -5.08
C ASN A 159 -67.91 11.72 -6.40
N ASN A 160 -67.97 10.78 -7.36
CA ASN A 160 -68.12 10.96 -8.81
C ASN A 160 -66.88 11.42 -9.64
N CYS A 161 -66.73 11.04 -10.93
CA CYS A 161 -67.62 10.25 -11.81
C CYS A 161 -66.88 9.32 -12.81
N ASN A 162 -67.65 8.34 -13.29
CA ASN A 162 -67.49 7.44 -14.44
C ASN A 162 -66.55 7.87 -15.58
N ARG A 163 -65.79 6.89 -16.10
CA ARG A 163 -65.81 6.60 -17.56
C ARG A 163 -65.61 5.10 -17.82
N ALA A 164 -66.40 4.55 -18.74
CA ALA A 164 -66.46 3.11 -19.04
C ALA A 164 -65.88 2.77 -20.43
N ASN A 165 -65.77 1.46 -20.68
CA ASN A 165 -65.61 0.79 -21.98
C ASN A 165 -64.34 1.04 -22.80
N ALA A 166 -63.48 0.02 -22.83
CA ALA A 166 -62.80 -0.42 -24.05
C ALA A 166 -62.53 -1.94 -23.99
N ASN A 167 -63.39 -2.74 -24.64
CA ASN A 167 -63.17 -4.19 -24.76
C ASN A 167 -62.02 -4.48 -25.73
N GLN A 168 -60.96 -5.14 -25.26
CA GLN A 168 -60.01 -5.83 -26.15
C GLN A 168 -59.76 -7.26 -25.65
N ARG A 169 -60.26 -8.23 -26.43
CA ARG A 169 -59.93 -9.65 -26.28
C ARG A 169 -58.40 -9.82 -26.40
N ARG A 170 -57.78 -10.56 -25.48
CA ARG A 170 -56.38 -11.00 -25.59
C ARG A 170 -56.33 -12.53 -25.54
N ASN A 171 -55.54 -13.11 -26.43
CA ASN A 171 -55.52 -14.55 -26.68
C ASN A 171 -54.88 -15.32 -25.51
N PRO A 172 -55.47 -16.43 -25.02
CA PRO A 172 -54.91 -17.23 -23.93
C PRO A 172 -53.84 -18.21 -24.44
N ALA A 173 -52.75 -17.69 -25.02
CA ALA A 173 -51.79 -18.51 -25.78
C ALA A 173 -50.30 -18.09 -25.69
N ASP A 174 -49.85 -17.50 -24.56
CA ASP A 174 -48.40 -17.22 -24.35
C ASP A 174 -47.97 -17.19 -22.86
N THR A 175 -48.55 -18.06 -22.03
CA THR A 175 -48.35 -18.04 -20.56
C THR A 175 -47.21 -18.93 -20.05
N ASN A 176 -46.59 -19.77 -20.90
CA ASN A 176 -45.76 -20.90 -20.44
C ASN A 176 -44.26 -20.87 -20.88
N LYS A 177 -43.66 -19.67 -21.00
CA LYS A 177 -42.20 -19.50 -21.27
C LYS A 177 -41.50 -18.44 -20.38
N LYS A 178 -42.04 -18.13 -19.19
CA LYS A 178 -41.50 -17.09 -18.28
C LYS A 178 -40.95 -17.60 -16.93
N THR A 179 -40.70 -18.89 -16.81
CA THR A 179 -40.03 -19.52 -15.65
C THR A 179 -38.59 -19.95 -15.98
N ALA A 180 -37.77 -20.13 -14.94
CA ALA A 180 -36.43 -20.76 -15.00
C ALA A 180 -35.27 -20.08 -15.77
N ARG A 181 -35.34 -18.77 -16.09
CA ARG A 181 -34.12 -17.92 -16.19
C ARG A 181 -34.24 -16.60 -15.41
N ARG A 182 -34.50 -16.72 -14.10
CA ARG A 182 -34.00 -15.72 -13.14
C ARG A 182 -32.47 -15.79 -13.16
N SER A 183 -31.82 -14.93 -13.95
CA SER A 183 -30.44 -14.59 -13.64
C SER A 183 -30.42 -14.02 -12.21
N VAL A 184 -29.48 -14.47 -11.39
CA VAL A 184 -29.28 -13.88 -10.05
C VAL A 184 -28.67 -12.51 -10.28
N GLY A 185 -29.54 -11.52 -10.51
CA GLY A 185 -29.17 -10.14 -10.77
C GLY A 185 -28.54 -9.56 -9.51
N ARG A 186 -27.21 -9.71 -9.38
CA ARG A 186 -26.41 -9.19 -8.28
C ARG A 186 -26.88 -7.79 -7.95
N THR A 187 -27.42 -7.59 -6.74
CA THR A 187 -28.05 -6.33 -6.38
C THR A 187 -27.00 -5.23 -6.45
N ARG A 188 -27.13 -4.30 -7.40
CA ARG A 188 -26.18 -3.18 -7.59
C ARG A 188 -26.26 -2.13 -6.46
N PHE A 189 -27.04 -2.39 -5.43
CA PHE A 189 -27.23 -1.55 -4.26
C PHE A 189 -27.54 -2.42 -3.02
N GLY A 190 -27.09 -1.97 -1.86
CA GLY A 190 -27.39 -2.50 -0.54
C GLY A 190 -26.91 -1.53 0.53
N ASN A 191 -27.19 -1.82 1.80
CA ASN A 191 -26.76 -1.01 2.94
C ASN A 191 -25.51 -1.59 3.61
N LEU A 192 -25.18 -2.86 3.36
CA LEU A 192 -24.16 -3.62 4.06
C LEU A 192 -23.13 -4.24 3.09
N PRO A 193 -22.13 -3.47 2.60
CA PRO A 193 -21.13 -3.95 1.64
C PRO A 193 -20.30 -5.12 2.17
N ASP A 194 -20.19 -6.21 1.40
CA ASP A 194 -19.24 -7.29 1.69
C ASP A 194 -17.83 -6.85 1.26
N ILE A 195 -17.05 -6.32 2.20
CA ILE A 195 -15.63 -5.98 1.99
C ILE A 195 -14.78 -7.19 1.61
N ASP A 196 -15.23 -8.39 1.97
CA ASP A 196 -14.53 -9.66 1.72
C ASP A 196 -15.05 -10.37 0.46
N TRP A 197 -15.86 -9.70 -0.38
CA TRP A 197 -16.51 -10.35 -1.52
C TRP A 197 -15.50 -10.93 -2.51
N GLY A 198 -15.51 -12.27 -2.65
CA GLY A 198 -14.53 -12.98 -3.47
C GLY A 198 -13.07 -12.91 -2.97
N ALA A 199 -12.82 -12.40 -1.76
CA ALA A 199 -11.51 -12.31 -1.14
C ALA A 199 -10.96 -13.70 -0.75
N ILE A 200 -9.66 -13.90 -0.98
CA ILE A 200 -8.84 -14.97 -0.43
C ILE A 200 -8.10 -14.39 0.79
N SER A 201 -7.97 -15.09 1.91
CA SER A 201 -7.19 -14.56 3.04
C SER A 201 -5.69 -14.59 2.74
N MET A 202 -4.89 -13.74 3.39
CA MET A 202 -3.44 -13.82 3.25
C MET A 202 -2.91 -15.15 3.76
N ASP A 203 -3.47 -15.70 4.84
CA ASP A 203 -3.06 -17.01 5.38
C ASP A 203 -3.31 -18.16 4.40
N HIS A 204 -4.44 -18.18 3.68
CA HIS A 204 -4.63 -19.21 2.65
C HIS A 204 -3.67 -19.01 1.46
N LEU A 205 -3.24 -17.79 1.14
CA LEU A 205 -2.16 -17.56 0.16
C LEU A 205 -0.80 -18.04 0.70
N ARG A 206 -0.50 -17.84 1.98
CA ARG A 206 0.69 -18.36 2.66
C ARG A 206 0.77 -19.90 2.59
N GLU A 207 -0.37 -20.58 2.53
CA GLU A 207 -0.44 -22.04 2.31
C GLU A 207 -0.30 -22.49 0.83
N HIS A 208 -0.34 -21.58 -0.15
CA HIS A 208 -0.30 -21.92 -1.58
C HIS A 208 1.02 -22.61 -1.98
N PRO A 209 1.01 -23.72 -2.74
CA PRO A 209 2.19 -24.56 -2.97
C PRO A 209 3.31 -23.91 -3.79
N ARG A 210 3.06 -22.75 -4.42
CA ARG A 210 4.06 -21.96 -5.18
C ARG A 210 4.27 -20.54 -4.66
N PHE A 211 3.83 -20.26 -3.44
CA PHE A 211 4.11 -19.01 -2.73
C PHE A 211 5.01 -19.31 -1.52
N VAL A 212 5.99 -18.46 -1.26
CA VAL A 212 6.89 -18.60 -0.10
C VAL A 212 6.45 -17.60 0.97
N PRO A 213 5.79 -18.05 2.05
CA PRO A 213 5.39 -17.18 3.15
C PRO A 213 6.58 -16.80 4.03
N LEU A 214 6.42 -15.74 4.81
CA LEU A 214 7.33 -15.42 5.91
C LEU A 214 7.08 -16.33 7.13
N PRO A 215 8.09 -16.50 8.03
CA PRO A 215 7.89 -17.17 9.32
C PRO A 215 6.77 -16.50 10.14
N LEU A 216 6.23 -17.22 11.12
CA LEU A 216 5.29 -16.62 12.07
C LEU A 216 6.02 -15.59 12.96
N PRO A 217 5.36 -14.53 13.45
CA PRO A 217 6.00 -13.52 14.31
C PRO A 217 6.53 -14.11 15.62
N ASP A 218 5.92 -15.21 16.08
CA ASP A 218 6.34 -15.99 17.26
C ASP A 218 7.37 -17.09 16.93
N ASP A 219 7.71 -17.32 15.66
CA ASP A 219 8.73 -18.28 15.19
C ASP A 219 9.97 -17.56 14.57
N LEU A 220 10.14 -16.25 14.80
CA LEU A 220 11.26 -15.48 14.23
C LEU A 220 12.63 -15.94 14.79
N PRO A 221 13.64 -16.18 13.92
CA PRO A 221 15.02 -16.44 14.35
C PRO A 221 15.72 -15.16 14.80
N LYS A 222 16.81 -15.29 15.56
CA LYS A 222 17.69 -14.15 15.90
C LYS A 222 18.21 -13.50 14.62
N MET A 223 18.13 -12.18 14.52
CA MET A 223 18.62 -11.42 13.36
C MET A 223 20.15 -11.43 13.33
N THR A 224 20.71 -11.75 12.16
CA THR A 224 22.15 -11.78 11.87
C THR A 224 22.63 -10.50 11.20
N SER A 225 21.72 -9.78 10.55
CA SER A 225 21.93 -8.49 9.89
C SER A 225 20.69 -7.61 10.05
N LEU A 226 20.83 -6.28 9.86
CA LEU A 226 19.68 -5.36 9.83
C LEU A 226 18.68 -5.76 8.73
N GLU A 227 19.17 -6.29 7.61
CA GLU A 227 18.34 -6.68 6.47
C GLU A 227 17.45 -7.91 6.74
N ASP A 228 17.68 -8.64 7.84
CA ASP A 228 16.77 -9.70 8.29
C ASP A 228 15.40 -9.16 8.75
N ALA A 229 15.24 -7.84 8.90
CA ALA A 229 13.96 -7.16 9.09
C ALA A 229 12.94 -7.45 7.96
N ARG A 230 13.41 -7.81 6.76
CA ARG A 230 12.56 -8.27 5.65
C ARG A 230 11.88 -9.62 5.90
N ASN A 231 12.27 -10.34 6.95
CA ASN A 231 11.66 -11.62 7.31
C ASN A 231 10.44 -11.46 8.23
N ILE A 232 10.11 -10.22 8.65
CA ILE A 232 9.03 -9.91 9.60
C ILE A 232 7.73 -9.56 8.86
N ARG A 233 6.63 -10.27 9.18
CA ARG A 233 5.33 -10.14 8.51
C ARG A 233 4.68 -8.77 8.68
N GLN A 234 4.02 -8.30 7.62
CA GLN A 234 3.34 -6.98 7.60
C GLN A 234 2.07 -6.88 8.46
N ASP A 235 1.56 -7.99 8.99
CA ASP A 235 0.43 -8.02 9.94
C ASP A 235 0.86 -8.08 11.41
N SER A 236 2.17 -8.13 11.67
CA SER A 236 2.78 -8.23 13.01
C SER A 236 3.01 -6.86 13.68
N TRP A 237 3.07 -6.86 15.01
CA TRP A 237 3.41 -5.64 15.77
C TRP A 237 4.88 -5.25 15.59
N GLN A 238 5.78 -6.22 15.35
CA GLN A 238 7.18 -5.94 15.04
C GLN A 238 7.34 -5.10 13.76
N TRP A 239 6.47 -5.29 12.78
CA TRP A 239 6.44 -4.48 11.56
C TRP A 239 5.90 -3.06 11.80
N ASP A 240 4.88 -2.91 12.67
CA ASP A 240 4.43 -1.58 13.12
C ASP A 240 5.59 -0.82 13.79
N THR A 241 6.37 -1.48 14.66
CA THR A 241 7.57 -0.89 15.33
C THR A 241 8.72 -0.58 14.36
N LEU A 242 8.96 -1.41 13.33
CA LEU A 242 10.01 -1.15 12.33
C LEU A 242 9.78 0.11 11.49
N HIS A 243 8.57 0.66 11.49
CA HIS A 243 8.24 1.95 10.87
C HIS A 243 8.61 3.17 11.73
N ASP A 244 8.91 3.00 13.02
CA ASP A 244 9.17 4.13 13.91
C ASP A 244 10.45 4.87 13.53
N GLY A 245 10.35 6.21 13.40
CA GLY A 245 11.41 7.09 12.90
C GLY A 245 11.91 6.79 11.47
N ARG A 246 11.21 5.98 10.68
CA ARG A 246 11.65 5.52 9.36
C ARG A 246 10.81 6.10 8.22
N CYS A 247 11.48 6.58 7.18
CA CYS A 247 10.86 7.02 5.94
C CYS A 247 10.51 5.78 5.10
N THR A 248 9.27 5.31 5.22
CA THR A 248 8.74 4.19 4.45
C THR A 248 7.94 4.66 3.24
N THR A 249 7.54 3.74 2.37
CA THR A 249 6.70 3.98 1.18
C THR A 249 5.48 4.88 1.45
N SER A 250 4.84 4.73 2.61
CA SER A 250 3.66 5.53 3.00
C SER A 250 4.00 6.99 3.36
N GLN A 251 5.25 7.27 3.75
CA GLN A 251 5.73 8.57 4.22
C GLN A 251 6.50 9.34 3.14
N ALA A 252 7.29 8.65 2.32
CA ALA A 252 8.15 9.26 1.32
C ALA A 252 7.37 10.23 0.42
N VAL A 253 6.17 9.85 -0.03
CA VAL A 253 5.26 10.68 -0.83
C VAL A 253 4.89 12.02 -0.14
N ALA A 254 4.76 12.05 1.19
CA ALA A 254 4.46 13.26 1.94
C ALA A 254 5.73 14.07 2.29
N ALA A 255 6.85 13.40 2.62
CA ALA A 255 8.15 14.04 2.85
C ALA A 255 8.72 14.69 1.57
N LEU A 256 8.50 14.09 0.40
CA LEU A 256 8.81 14.69 -0.90
C LEU A 256 7.93 15.89 -1.24
N GLY A 257 6.87 16.19 -0.47
CA GLY A 257 5.98 17.33 -0.75
C GLY A 257 4.98 17.11 -1.89
N PHE A 258 4.81 15.89 -2.41
CA PHE A 258 3.88 15.59 -3.53
C PHE A 258 2.40 15.83 -3.16
N LEU A 259 2.09 15.99 -1.88
CA LEU A 259 0.75 16.21 -1.34
C LEU A 259 0.51 17.66 -0.88
N GLU A 260 1.49 18.55 -1.04
CA GLU A 260 1.32 20.01 -0.95
C GLU A 260 0.49 20.52 -2.14
N ASP A 261 -0.15 21.69 -2.01
CA ASP A 261 -1.15 22.14 -2.99
C ASP A 261 -0.60 22.37 -4.40
N LYS A 262 0.54 23.04 -4.56
CA LYS A 262 1.12 23.32 -5.89
C LYS A 262 1.64 22.04 -6.56
N ALA A 263 2.40 21.24 -5.83
CA ALA A 263 2.94 19.96 -6.33
C ALA A 263 1.84 18.95 -6.65
N GLY A 264 0.83 18.85 -5.78
CA GLY A 264 -0.34 18.01 -5.98
C GLY A 264 -1.13 18.37 -7.24
N ASN A 265 -1.40 19.67 -7.44
CA ASN A 265 -2.02 20.15 -8.69
C ASN A 265 -1.15 19.84 -9.92
N GLU A 266 0.18 20.03 -9.84
CA GLU A 266 1.10 19.80 -10.96
C GLU A 266 1.18 18.31 -11.37
N LEU A 267 1.11 17.40 -10.40
CA LEU A 267 1.06 15.93 -10.60
C LEU A 267 -0.35 15.40 -10.95
N GLY A 268 -1.39 16.26 -10.92
CA GLY A 268 -2.77 15.85 -11.17
C GLY A 268 -3.43 15.06 -10.02
N ILE A 269 -2.96 15.27 -8.80
CA ILE A 269 -3.49 14.68 -7.56
C ILE A 269 -4.82 15.39 -7.19
N PRO A 270 -5.82 14.69 -6.63
CA PRO A 270 -7.04 15.34 -6.15
C PRO A 270 -6.75 16.24 -4.96
N SER A 271 -7.33 17.45 -4.93
CA SER A 271 -7.27 18.33 -3.76
C SER A 271 -7.90 17.72 -2.49
N THR A 272 -8.72 16.68 -2.62
CA THR A 272 -9.22 15.87 -1.49
C THR A 272 -8.21 14.87 -0.94
N TRP A 273 -7.05 14.71 -1.57
CA TRP A 273 -5.90 13.92 -1.11
C TRP A 273 -4.72 14.80 -0.69
N HIS A 274 -4.72 16.09 -1.04
CA HIS A 274 -3.70 17.04 -0.59
C HIS A 274 -3.70 17.09 0.95
N ARG A 275 -2.50 17.02 1.52
CA ARG A 275 -2.22 17.02 2.96
C ARG A 275 -0.76 17.40 3.14
N ARG A 276 -0.49 18.29 4.09
CA ARG A 276 0.87 18.81 4.29
C ARG A 276 1.85 17.73 4.76
N GLY A 277 3.15 17.98 4.57
CA GLY A 277 4.25 17.10 5.01
C GLY A 277 4.30 16.79 6.52
N VAL A 278 3.47 17.46 7.33
CA VAL A 278 3.39 17.33 8.80
C VAL A 278 3.31 15.87 9.27
N GLY A 279 2.50 15.02 8.63
CA GLY A 279 2.39 13.61 9.04
C GLY A 279 3.65 12.77 8.83
N ALA A 280 4.50 13.15 7.85
CA ALA A 280 5.81 12.52 7.67
C ALA A 280 6.83 13.07 8.67
N TYR A 281 6.80 14.39 8.94
CA TYR A 281 7.58 15.02 10.00
C TYR A 281 7.30 14.37 11.37
N GLU A 282 6.02 14.21 11.75
CA GLU A 282 5.59 13.55 12.99
C GLU A 282 6.00 12.06 13.05
N ARG A 283 6.14 11.37 11.90
CA ARG A 283 6.66 10.00 11.86
C ARG A 283 8.17 9.96 12.08
N LEU A 284 8.90 10.84 11.42
CA LEU A 284 10.37 10.84 11.36
C LEU A 284 11.03 11.39 12.64
N GLN A 285 10.28 12.12 13.48
CA GLN A 285 10.73 12.51 14.82
C GLN A 285 10.64 11.39 15.87
N GLN A 286 10.04 10.25 15.54
CA GLN A 286 9.89 9.14 16.50
C GLN A 286 11.20 8.35 16.66
N PRO A 287 11.48 7.76 17.83
CA PRO A 287 12.67 6.94 18.03
C PRO A 287 12.64 5.72 17.10
N ALA A 288 13.74 5.46 16.40
CA ALA A 288 13.87 4.36 15.46
C ALA A 288 14.82 3.28 15.99
N LEU A 289 14.52 2.01 15.68
CA LEU A 289 15.48 0.92 15.80
C LEU A 289 16.56 1.09 14.71
N ARG A 290 17.80 1.32 15.16
CA ARG A 290 18.97 1.65 14.34
C ARG A 290 20.02 0.54 14.37
N THR A 291 20.25 -0.09 15.52
CA THR A 291 21.28 -1.13 15.65
C THR A 291 20.72 -2.56 15.60
N LEU A 292 21.57 -3.52 15.21
CA LEU A 292 21.22 -4.95 15.21
C LEU A 292 20.93 -5.48 16.63
N GLN A 293 21.51 -4.85 17.65
CA GLN A 293 21.25 -5.19 19.05
C GLN A 293 19.84 -4.73 19.46
N GLU A 294 19.49 -3.46 19.22
CA GLU A 294 18.13 -2.93 19.44
C GLU A 294 17.06 -3.75 18.71
N MET A 295 17.28 -4.10 17.43
CA MET A 295 16.33 -4.91 16.67
C MET A 295 16.15 -6.32 17.25
N ASN A 296 17.22 -6.94 17.75
CA ASN A 296 17.11 -8.24 18.43
C ASN A 296 16.40 -8.12 19.78
N ASP A 297 16.78 -7.15 20.62
CA ASP A 297 16.24 -6.99 21.97
C ASP A 297 14.76 -6.55 21.99
N VAL A 298 14.32 -5.81 20.97
CA VAL A 298 12.94 -5.34 20.85
C VAL A 298 12.06 -6.30 20.05
N LEU A 299 12.51 -6.82 18.90
CA LEU A 299 11.62 -7.52 17.95
C LEU A 299 11.59 -9.04 18.13
N ILE A 300 12.64 -9.65 18.71
CA ILE A 300 12.78 -11.12 18.82
C ILE A 300 12.35 -11.59 20.22
N PRO A 301 11.33 -12.45 20.37
CA PRO A 301 10.88 -12.92 21.68
C PRO A 301 11.98 -13.72 22.42
N PRO A 302 12.26 -13.43 23.71
CA PRO A 302 13.42 -13.98 24.42
C PRO A 302 13.36 -15.48 24.78
N ASN A 303 12.39 -16.24 24.28
CA ASN A 303 12.08 -17.61 24.72
C ASN A 303 11.85 -18.63 23.56
N ASN A 304 12.25 -18.31 22.32
CA ASN A 304 11.95 -19.15 21.15
C ASN A 304 12.88 -20.36 20.94
N SER A 305 13.97 -20.48 21.70
CA SER A 305 15.03 -21.49 21.47
C SER A 305 14.66 -22.95 21.72
N ASN A 306 13.47 -23.26 22.25
CA ASN A 306 13.08 -24.63 22.63
C ASN A 306 11.61 -25.01 22.36
N LYS A 307 10.83 -24.19 21.66
CA LYS A 307 9.47 -24.59 21.25
C LYS A 307 9.54 -25.42 19.97
N ASN A 308 9.50 -26.74 20.12
CA ASN A 308 9.13 -27.66 19.03
C ASN A 308 7.63 -27.48 18.69
N THR A 309 7.29 -26.37 18.04
CA THR A 309 6.00 -26.14 17.40
C THR A 309 5.85 -27.14 16.24
N ASN A 310 5.30 -28.32 16.54
CA ASN A 310 4.85 -29.31 15.57
C ASN A 310 3.69 -28.73 14.74
N ASN A 311 4.05 -27.85 13.81
CA ASN A 311 3.16 -27.02 13.01
C ASN A 311 2.36 -27.90 12.03
N ASN A 312 1.20 -28.40 12.49
CA ASN A 312 0.25 -29.19 11.71
C ASN A 312 -0.33 -28.46 10.46
N LEU A 313 0.08 -27.21 10.21
CA LEU A 313 -0.06 -26.45 8.95
C LEU A 313 0.28 -27.28 7.69
N GLY A 314 1.09 -28.34 7.80
CA GLY A 314 1.34 -29.26 6.69
C GLY A 314 0.18 -30.18 6.30
N LYS A 315 -0.73 -30.54 7.22
CA LYS A 315 -1.69 -31.66 7.02
C LYS A 315 -2.95 -31.33 6.24
N ASP A 316 -3.34 -30.05 6.17
CA ASP A 316 -4.61 -29.62 5.58
C ASP A 316 -4.47 -28.86 4.25
N ARG A 317 -3.26 -28.66 3.73
CA ARG A 317 -2.99 -27.88 2.50
C ARG A 317 -3.83 -28.36 1.29
N ASN A 318 -3.99 -29.67 1.13
CA ASN A 318 -4.78 -30.30 0.06
C ASN A 318 -6.30 -30.02 0.18
N LYS A 319 -6.79 -29.47 1.30
CA LYS A 319 -8.18 -29.01 1.45
C LYS A 319 -8.40 -27.59 0.91
N LEU A 320 -7.34 -26.77 0.86
CA LEU A 320 -7.40 -25.38 0.36
C LEU A 320 -6.98 -25.26 -1.10
N TRP A 321 -5.99 -26.04 -1.53
CA TRP A 321 -5.38 -25.96 -2.85
C TRP A 321 -5.31 -27.31 -3.55
N LYS A 322 -5.79 -27.38 -4.79
CA LYS A 322 -5.64 -28.56 -5.68
C LYS A 322 -4.58 -28.29 -6.75
N LEU A 323 -3.68 -29.25 -7.01
CA LEU A 323 -2.67 -29.12 -8.06
C LEU A 323 -3.19 -29.60 -9.44
N PRO A 324 -2.75 -29.02 -10.57
CA PRO A 324 -3.21 -29.42 -11.90
C PRO A 324 -2.87 -30.87 -12.28
N GLU A 325 -1.76 -31.42 -11.80
CA GLU A 325 -1.39 -32.82 -12.07
C GLU A 325 -2.44 -33.82 -11.52
N GLU A 326 -3.10 -33.49 -10.41
CA GLU A 326 -4.19 -34.29 -9.81
C GLU A 326 -5.49 -34.27 -10.65
N GLU A 327 -5.60 -33.44 -11.69
CA GLU A 327 -6.75 -33.44 -12.62
C GLU A 327 -6.47 -34.29 -13.87
N HIS A 328 -5.21 -34.53 -14.23
CA HIS A 328 -4.85 -35.31 -15.44
C HIS A 328 -5.00 -36.82 -15.25
N MET A 329 -4.46 -37.38 -14.16
CA MET A 329 -4.50 -38.84 -13.90
C MET A 329 -5.93 -39.41 -13.82
N ILE A 330 -6.93 -38.58 -13.51
CA ILE A 330 -8.34 -39.00 -13.38
C ILE A 330 -9.09 -38.96 -14.73
N HIS A 331 -8.61 -38.18 -15.71
CA HIS A 331 -9.28 -38.03 -17.00
C HIS A 331 -8.62 -38.77 -18.15
N GLU A 332 -7.34 -39.14 -18.04
CA GLU A 332 -6.60 -39.82 -19.10
C GLU A 332 -7.12 -41.26 -19.34
N GLU A 333 -7.59 -41.95 -18.30
CA GLU A 333 -8.29 -43.25 -18.43
C GLU A 333 -9.67 -43.17 -19.13
N MET A 334 -10.28 -41.98 -19.25
CA MET A 334 -11.65 -41.81 -19.77
C MET A 334 -11.75 -41.19 -21.17
N GLN A 335 -10.65 -40.77 -21.81
CA GLN A 335 -10.71 -39.98 -23.05
C GLN A 335 -9.87 -40.51 -24.23
N THR A 336 -9.83 -41.83 -24.41
CA THR A 336 -9.42 -42.45 -25.69
C THR A 336 -10.48 -42.27 -26.80
N GLN A 337 -10.71 -41.02 -27.25
CA GLN A 337 -11.28 -40.74 -28.59
C GLN A 337 -11.17 -39.26 -29.05
N GLN A 338 -10.17 -39.01 -29.89
CA GLN A 338 -10.25 -38.14 -31.08
C GLN A 338 -10.90 -36.74 -30.94
N GLN A 339 -10.27 -35.82 -30.20
CA GLN A 339 -10.34 -34.39 -30.54
C GLN A 339 -8.93 -33.79 -30.64
N PRO A 340 -8.66 -32.90 -31.62
CA PRO A 340 -7.35 -32.29 -31.79
C PRO A 340 -7.00 -31.40 -30.59
N ALA A 341 -5.79 -31.58 -30.06
CA ALA A 341 -5.34 -31.00 -28.81
C ALA A 341 -5.22 -29.46 -28.86
N LYS A 342 -6.33 -28.76 -28.66
CA LYS A 342 -6.30 -27.38 -28.17
C LYS A 342 -5.57 -27.39 -26.83
N GLN A 343 -4.38 -26.79 -26.79
CA GLN A 343 -3.61 -26.66 -25.55
C GLN A 343 -4.46 -25.98 -24.47
N ASN A 344 -4.94 -26.77 -23.51
CA ASN A 344 -5.57 -26.27 -22.29
C ASN A 344 -4.48 -25.62 -21.44
N LYS A 345 -4.13 -24.37 -21.78
CA LYS A 345 -3.22 -23.54 -20.97
C LYS A 345 -3.76 -23.53 -19.54
N ARG A 346 -3.01 -24.16 -18.61
CA ARG A 346 -3.40 -24.37 -17.21
C ARG A 346 -3.82 -23.02 -16.62
N ALA A 347 -5.12 -22.84 -16.39
CA ALA A 347 -5.69 -21.52 -16.07
C ALA A 347 -5.15 -20.94 -14.77
N PHE A 348 -4.67 -21.80 -13.86
CA PHE A 348 -4.10 -21.49 -12.57
C PHE A 348 -2.96 -22.46 -12.22
N ALA A 349 -2.03 -22.04 -11.37
CA ALA A 349 -0.92 -22.86 -10.85
C ALA A 349 -1.38 -23.86 -9.77
N ALA A 350 -2.33 -23.46 -8.93
CA ALA A 350 -3.13 -24.32 -8.07
C ALA A 350 -4.54 -23.73 -7.95
N LYS A 351 -5.55 -24.57 -7.73
CA LYS A 351 -6.98 -24.21 -7.74
C LYS A 351 -7.51 -24.08 -6.31
N TYR A 352 -8.05 -22.92 -5.98
CA TYR A 352 -8.59 -22.62 -4.65
C TYR A 352 -9.92 -23.36 -4.39
N LEU A 353 -9.99 -24.11 -3.29
CA LEU A 353 -11.13 -24.98 -2.94
C LEU A 353 -11.95 -24.52 -1.73
N HIS A 354 -11.44 -23.58 -0.93
CA HIS A 354 -12.05 -23.17 0.34
C HIS A 354 -13.54 -22.77 0.22
N LYS A 355 -14.35 -23.24 1.17
CA LYS A 355 -15.77 -22.90 1.32
C LYS A 355 -15.99 -22.26 2.69
N LEU A 356 -16.61 -21.08 2.72
CA LEU A 356 -16.87 -20.31 3.93
C LEU A 356 -17.78 -21.06 4.91
N SER A 357 -17.33 -21.20 6.14
CA SER A 357 -18.13 -21.66 7.28
C SER A 357 -19.18 -20.62 7.70
N SER A 358 -20.15 -21.06 8.50
CA SER A 358 -21.15 -20.17 9.12
C SER A 358 -20.51 -19.11 10.03
N ASN A 359 -19.43 -19.47 10.73
CA ASN A 359 -18.72 -18.57 11.64
C ASN A 359 -17.95 -17.47 10.87
N GLU A 360 -17.37 -17.81 9.72
CA GLU A 360 -16.75 -16.83 8.82
C GLU A 360 -17.81 -15.91 8.20
N ARG A 361 -18.94 -16.43 7.71
CA ARG A 361 -20.05 -15.60 7.22
C ARG A 361 -20.56 -14.62 8.28
N GLN A 362 -20.75 -15.08 9.52
CA GLN A 362 -21.14 -14.21 10.63
C GLN A 362 -20.07 -13.15 10.93
N SER A 363 -18.79 -13.49 10.81
CA SER A 363 -17.67 -12.57 11.03
C SER A 363 -17.52 -11.53 9.92
N ARG A 364 -17.71 -11.92 8.65
CA ARG A 364 -17.88 -11.00 7.50
C ARG A 364 -19.02 -10.00 7.75
N ARG A 365 -20.20 -10.50 8.15
CA ARG A 365 -21.37 -9.65 8.50
C ARG A 365 -21.05 -8.66 9.64
N ARG A 366 -20.33 -9.08 10.68
CA ARG A 366 -19.89 -8.20 11.78
C ARG A 366 -18.92 -7.11 11.29
N ARG A 367 -17.91 -7.45 10.49
CA ARG A 367 -16.98 -6.45 9.91
C ARG A 367 -17.69 -5.47 8.97
N ALA A 368 -18.57 -5.97 8.10
CA ALA A 368 -19.37 -5.12 7.22
C ALA A 368 -20.21 -4.08 8.01
N LEU A 369 -20.83 -4.49 9.13
CA LEU A 369 -21.61 -3.59 10.00
C LEU A 369 -20.71 -2.53 10.64
N GLN A 370 -19.54 -2.94 11.14
CA GLN A 370 -18.53 -2.05 11.71
C GLN A 370 -18.10 -0.96 10.70
N TYR A 371 -17.66 -1.33 9.49
CA TYR A 371 -17.16 -0.35 8.51
C TYR A 371 -18.26 0.47 7.81
N ALA A 372 -19.50 -0.02 7.74
CA ALA A 372 -20.65 0.79 7.30
C ALA A 372 -20.93 2.00 8.23
N SER A 373 -20.65 1.85 9.53
CA SER A 373 -20.73 2.98 10.48
C SER A 373 -19.69 4.05 10.18
N VAL A 374 -18.40 3.66 10.05
CA VAL A 374 -17.26 4.52 9.69
C VAL A 374 -17.46 5.20 8.33
N GLY A 375 -18.10 4.51 7.39
CA GLY A 375 -18.55 5.07 6.13
C GLY A 375 -17.57 4.88 4.97
N GLY A 376 -17.67 5.77 3.98
CA GLY A 376 -17.12 5.55 2.64
C GLY A 376 -15.62 5.27 2.60
N MET A 377 -14.79 5.99 3.37
CA MET A 377 -13.33 5.78 3.34
C MET A 377 -12.90 4.49 4.06
N GLY A 378 -13.52 4.17 5.20
CA GLY A 378 -13.23 2.93 5.92
C GLY A 378 -13.51 1.67 5.09
N ILE A 379 -14.65 1.65 4.37
CA ILE A 379 -14.97 0.56 3.43
C ILE A 379 -13.97 0.50 2.26
N ARG A 380 -13.46 1.65 1.80
CA ARG A 380 -12.43 1.71 0.75
C ARG A 380 -11.11 1.09 1.20
N MET A 381 -10.60 1.52 2.35
CA MET A 381 -9.38 0.98 2.95
C MET A 381 -9.51 -0.54 3.16
N MET A 382 -10.53 -0.98 3.88
CA MET A 382 -10.69 -2.40 4.19
C MET A 382 -10.90 -3.29 2.95
N TRP A 383 -11.55 -2.77 1.89
CA TRP A 383 -11.58 -3.47 0.60
C TRP A 383 -10.18 -3.63 -0.02
N GLY A 384 -9.32 -2.61 0.13
CA GLY A 384 -7.92 -2.63 -0.30
C GLY A 384 -7.17 -3.83 0.27
N ASN A 385 -7.06 -3.87 1.60
CA ASN A 385 -6.40 -4.92 2.37
C ASN A 385 -7.07 -6.30 2.17
N SER A 386 -8.41 -6.39 2.22
CA SER A 386 -9.11 -7.68 2.05
C SER A 386 -8.91 -8.32 0.66
N GLN A 387 -8.44 -7.58 -0.36
CA GLN A 387 -8.26 -8.08 -1.72
C GLN A 387 -6.78 -8.16 -2.15
N GLU A 388 -5.85 -7.84 -1.25
CA GLU A 388 -4.40 -7.73 -1.47
C GLU A 388 -3.80 -9.06 -1.94
N SER A 389 -3.81 -10.08 -1.08
CA SER A 389 -3.57 -11.50 -1.37
C SER A 389 -4.21 -12.00 -2.68
N THR A 390 -5.41 -11.53 -3.00
CA THR A 390 -6.16 -11.95 -4.19
C THR A 390 -5.55 -11.35 -5.47
N SER A 391 -4.95 -10.16 -5.39
CA SER A 391 -4.16 -9.56 -6.47
C SER A 391 -2.74 -10.12 -6.56
N ILE A 392 -2.09 -10.42 -5.42
CA ILE A 392 -0.79 -11.12 -5.38
C ILE A 392 -0.94 -12.48 -6.08
N LEU A 393 -1.99 -13.23 -5.77
CA LEU A 393 -2.31 -14.49 -6.45
C LEU A 393 -2.58 -14.31 -7.95
N THR A 394 -3.19 -13.19 -8.38
CA THR A 394 -3.38 -12.87 -9.81
C THR A 394 -2.03 -12.69 -10.52
N ALA A 395 -1.05 -12.01 -9.91
CA ALA A 395 0.31 -11.95 -10.44
C ALA A 395 0.98 -13.34 -10.44
N LEU A 396 0.89 -14.09 -9.34
CA LEU A 396 1.48 -15.42 -9.19
C LEU A 396 1.06 -16.37 -10.32
N ASN A 397 -0.25 -16.43 -10.60
CA ASN A 397 -0.78 -17.26 -11.68
C ASN A 397 -0.34 -16.78 -13.07
N TYR A 398 -0.20 -15.45 -13.28
CA TYR A 398 0.28 -14.92 -14.56
C TYR A 398 1.76 -15.23 -14.81
N PHE A 399 2.65 -15.03 -13.83
CA PHE A 399 4.08 -15.25 -14.01
C PHE A 399 4.43 -16.74 -14.10
N LEU A 400 3.80 -17.61 -13.29
CA LEU A 400 3.97 -19.07 -13.42
C LEU A 400 3.45 -19.64 -14.75
N GLN A 401 2.60 -18.91 -15.48
CA GLN A 401 2.20 -19.25 -16.85
C GLN A 401 3.21 -18.80 -17.92
N GLN A 402 4.14 -17.90 -17.59
CA GLN A 402 5.24 -17.52 -18.49
C GLN A 402 6.48 -18.38 -18.23
N ASP A 403 6.80 -18.62 -16.95
CA ASP A 403 7.93 -19.46 -16.52
C ASP A 403 7.57 -20.24 -15.24
N PRO A 404 7.54 -21.58 -15.28
CA PRO A 404 7.18 -22.42 -14.13
C PRO A 404 8.25 -22.47 -13.04
N ASN A 405 9.43 -21.86 -13.24
CA ASN A 405 10.52 -21.80 -12.27
C ASN A 405 10.52 -20.50 -11.45
N VAL A 406 9.67 -19.52 -11.81
CA VAL A 406 9.48 -18.31 -11.00
C VAL A 406 9.04 -18.65 -9.57
N VAL A 407 9.58 -17.92 -8.61
CA VAL A 407 9.20 -17.98 -7.20
C VAL A 407 8.61 -16.63 -6.81
N MET A 408 7.52 -16.65 -6.03
CA MET A 408 6.98 -15.44 -5.40
C MET A 408 7.06 -15.56 -3.89
N LYS A 409 7.53 -14.50 -3.24
CA LYS A 409 7.84 -14.46 -1.80
C LYS A 409 7.06 -13.33 -1.13
N GLU A 410 6.52 -13.61 0.05
CA GLU A 410 6.14 -12.59 1.02
C GLU A 410 7.40 -11.90 1.55
N VAL A 411 7.36 -10.58 1.77
CA VAL A 411 8.47 -9.80 2.34
C VAL A 411 7.98 -8.78 3.36
N GLY A 412 8.86 -8.43 4.30
CA GLY A 412 8.67 -7.44 5.36
C GLY A 412 9.33 -6.11 5.03
N MET A 413 10.05 -5.54 6.00
CA MET A 413 10.80 -4.30 5.83
C MET A 413 12.13 -4.55 5.11
N CYS A 414 12.17 -4.34 3.80
CA CYS A 414 13.39 -4.37 2.99
C CYS A 414 14.20 -3.08 3.14
N GLY A 415 15.50 -3.16 2.88
CA GLY A 415 16.40 -2.01 2.84
C GLY A 415 16.82 -1.48 4.22
N ALA A 416 16.49 -2.19 5.30
CA ALA A 416 16.95 -1.85 6.65
C ALA A 416 18.49 -1.83 6.72
N GLY A 417 19.16 -2.72 5.97
CA GLY A 417 20.63 -2.79 5.87
C GLY A 417 21.29 -1.92 4.79
N LEU A 418 20.58 -0.94 4.19
CA LEU A 418 21.19 0.00 3.24
C LEU A 418 22.32 0.82 3.90
N SER A 419 23.37 1.15 3.13
CA SER A 419 24.49 1.96 3.62
C SER A 419 24.05 3.34 4.14
N LEU A 420 23.06 3.96 3.50
CA LEU A 420 22.50 5.25 3.95
C LEU A 420 21.79 5.19 5.32
N ASN A 421 21.44 3.99 5.82
CA ASN A 421 20.88 3.80 7.16
C ASN A 421 21.97 3.64 8.25
N GLN A 422 23.26 3.58 7.88
CA GLN A 422 24.34 3.33 8.82
C GLN A 422 24.56 4.53 9.75
N THR A 423 24.75 4.23 11.04
CA THR A 423 24.86 5.23 12.12
C THR A 423 26.30 5.34 12.64
N ASP A 424 27.27 5.13 11.78
CA ASP A 424 28.71 5.26 12.05
C ASP A 424 29.21 6.71 12.04
N GLY A 425 28.34 7.66 11.68
CA GLY A 425 28.65 9.08 11.55
C GLY A 425 29.11 9.51 10.16
N ALA A 426 29.19 8.58 9.18
CA ALA A 426 29.56 8.92 7.81
C ALA A 426 28.39 9.49 6.98
N SER A 427 27.14 9.20 7.36
CA SER A 427 25.95 9.79 6.73
C SER A 427 25.74 11.25 7.17
N PRO A 428 25.54 12.20 6.23
CA PRO A 428 25.26 13.60 6.56
C PRO A 428 23.81 13.86 7.04
N SER A 429 22.99 12.81 7.21
CA SER A 429 21.64 12.91 7.75
C SER A 429 21.28 11.68 8.58
N SER A 430 20.48 11.89 9.62
CA SER A 430 19.91 10.85 10.48
C SER A 430 18.80 10.01 9.82
N LEU A 431 18.40 10.36 8.60
CA LEU A 431 17.33 9.73 7.81
C LEU A 431 17.51 8.20 7.74
N LEU A 432 16.45 7.48 8.09
CA LEU A 432 16.35 6.04 7.84
C LEU A 432 15.31 5.78 6.75
N ILE A 433 15.61 4.86 5.85
CA ILE A 433 14.70 4.41 4.79
C ILE A 433 14.34 2.93 5.01
N GLY A 434 13.18 2.54 4.52
CA GLY A 434 12.84 1.15 4.26
C GLY A 434 11.64 1.06 3.32
N ALA A 435 11.37 -0.11 2.76
CA ALA A 435 10.21 -0.32 1.93
C ALA A 435 9.59 -1.70 2.15
N THR A 436 8.29 -1.78 1.92
CA THR A 436 7.45 -2.94 2.22
C THR A 436 6.65 -3.33 0.97
N PRO A 437 7.28 -3.96 -0.04
CA PRO A 437 6.55 -4.48 -1.20
C PRO A 437 5.51 -5.51 -0.74
N ASP A 438 4.34 -5.55 -1.37
CA ASP A 438 3.31 -6.54 -1.03
C ASP A 438 3.78 -7.99 -1.34
N ALA A 439 4.65 -8.16 -2.33
CA ALA A 439 5.44 -9.38 -2.56
C ALA A 439 6.72 -9.10 -3.37
N VAL A 440 7.57 -10.12 -3.54
CA VAL A 440 8.71 -10.10 -4.48
C VAL A 440 8.60 -11.28 -5.45
N ILE A 441 8.86 -11.03 -6.73
CA ILE A 441 9.10 -12.07 -7.75
C ILE A 441 10.60 -12.30 -7.85
N GLU A 442 11.03 -13.56 -7.82
CA GLU A 442 12.38 -14.00 -8.16
C GLU A 442 12.31 -14.87 -9.42
N HIS A 443 13.12 -14.50 -10.41
CA HIS A 443 13.24 -15.16 -11.70
C HIS A 443 14.47 -16.09 -11.72
N PRO A 444 14.52 -17.12 -12.60
CA PRO A 444 15.63 -18.09 -12.60
C PRO A 444 17.00 -17.52 -13.04
N ASP A 445 17.01 -16.35 -13.66
CA ASP A 445 18.20 -15.54 -13.96
C ASP A 445 18.78 -14.83 -12.71
N GLY A 446 18.12 -14.96 -11.55
CA GLY A 446 18.49 -14.29 -10.30
C GLY A 446 18.11 -12.81 -10.25
N ARG A 447 17.33 -12.31 -11.23
CA ARG A 447 16.69 -10.99 -11.22
C ARG A 447 15.48 -11.04 -10.30
N ILE A 448 15.22 -9.92 -9.63
CA ILE A 448 14.05 -9.75 -8.78
C ILE A 448 13.20 -8.58 -9.25
N GLU A 449 11.90 -8.63 -8.96
CA GLU A 449 10.97 -7.52 -9.16
C GLU A 449 10.10 -7.34 -7.91
N ALA A 450 9.94 -6.10 -7.45
CA ALA A 450 8.92 -5.77 -6.45
C ALA A 450 7.51 -6.02 -7.03
N VAL A 451 6.57 -6.40 -6.17
CA VAL A 451 5.14 -6.50 -6.52
C VAL A 451 4.34 -5.61 -5.58
N GLU A 452 3.52 -4.76 -6.18
CA GLU A 452 2.64 -3.81 -5.49
C GLU A 452 1.21 -3.98 -6.02
N VAL A 453 0.22 -4.06 -5.13
CA VAL A 453 -1.17 -4.36 -5.52
C VAL A 453 -2.16 -3.29 -5.09
N LYS A 454 -2.77 -2.61 -6.07
CA LYS A 454 -3.75 -1.53 -5.84
C LYS A 454 -5.15 -1.99 -6.24
N ASN A 455 -5.98 -2.28 -5.25
CA ASN A 455 -7.36 -2.77 -5.43
C ASN A 455 -8.37 -1.61 -5.55
N HIS A 456 -9.14 -1.58 -6.65
CA HIS A 456 -10.25 -0.64 -6.82
C HIS A 456 -11.47 -1.07 -6.00
N CYS A 457 -11.89 -0.24 -5.04
CA CYS A 457 -13.10 -0.50 -4.25
C CYS A 457 -14.38 -0.23 -5.07
N PRO A 458 -15.25 -1.24 -5.31
CA PRO A 458 -16.44 -1.09 -6.14
C PRO A 458 -17.54 -0.26 -5.45
N PHE A 459 -17.50 -0.14 -4.13
CA PHE A 459 -18.57 0.47 -3.34
C PHE A 459 -18.51 1.99 -3.38
N VAL A 460 -19.65 2.64 -3.60
CA VAL A 460 -19.81 4.11 -3.59
C VAL A 460 -21.07 4.47 -2.81
N VAL A 461 -21.01 5.52 -1.98
CA VAL A 461 -22.17 6.04 -1.26
C VAL A 461 -23.15 6.69 -2.24
N SER A 462 -24.43 6.31 -2.21
CA SER A 462 -25.44 6.77 -3.17
C SER A 462 -26.08 8.08 -2.70
N ASN A 463 -25.58 9.22 -3.20
CA ASN A 463 -26.07 10.56 -2.84
C ASN A 463 -27.53 10.85 -3.26
N THR A 464 -28.16 9.96 -4.03
CA THR A 464 -29.50 10.11 -4.62
C THR A 464 -30.62 10.38 -3.61
N TYR A 465 -30.47 9.93 -2.36
CA TYR A 465 -31.52 10.01 -1.34
C TYR A 465 -31.72 11.41 -0.72
N ARG A 466 -30.83 12.38 -0.97
CA ARG A 466 -30.91 13.74 -0.37
C ARG A 466 -32.00 14.65 -0.95
N ARG A 467 -32.76 14.23 -1.98
CA ARG A 467 -33.75 15.07 -2.67
C ARG A 467 -35.21 14.92 -2.21
N THR A 468 -35.55 13.89 -1.44
CA THR A 468 -36.90 13.69 -0.89
C THR A 468 -36.87 13.90 0.62
N GLY A 469 -37.55 14.94 1.11
CA GLY A 469 -37.36 15.52 2.46
C GLY A 469 -37.78 14.69 3.68
N THR A 470 -38.01 13.39 3.55
CA THR A 470 -38.37 12.49 4.67
C THR A 470 -37.13 11.92 5.35
N ALA A 471 -36.57 12.68 6.30
CA ALA A 471 -35.28 12.40 6.96
C ALA A 471 -35.24 11.14 7.88
N ASN A 472 -36.34 10.41 8.06
CA ASN A 472 -36.53 9.41 9.10
C ASN A 472 -36.04 7.99 8.78
N ASN A 473 -35.10 7.82 7.84
CA ASN A 473 -34.38 6.54 7.70
C ASN A 473 -32.97 6.76 7.11
N GLN A 474 -31.96 6.86 7.97
CA GLN A 474 -30.59 7.27 7.60
C GLN A 474 -29.71 6.13 7.07
N ASN A 475 -30.30 5.05 6.55
CA ASN A 475 -29.54 3.93 6.01
C ASN A 475 -28.72 4.38 4.78
N LYS A 476 -27.39 4.44 4.95
CA LYS A 476 -26.43 4.82 3.90
C LYS A 476 -26.49 3.77 2.78
N LYS A 477 -27.31 4.00 1.76
CA LYS A 477 -27.38 3.09 0.61
C LYS A 477 -26.10 3.20 -0.22
N TYR A 478 -25.40 2.09 -0.36
CA TYR A 478 -24.23 1.95 -1.23
C TYR A 478 -24.65 1.46 -2.62
N THR A 479 -23.77 1.66 -3.61
CA THR A 479 -23.92 1.12 -4.96
C THR A 479 -22.61 0.55 -5.47
N VAL A 480 -22.68 -0.47 -6.33
CA VAL A 480 -21.53 -1.04 -7.05
C VAL A 480 -21.28 -0.20 -8.31
N ARG A 481 -20.15 0.52 -8.34
CA ARG A 481 -19.65 1.23 -9.52
C ARG A 481 -18.58 0.38 -10.21
N GLU A 482 -18.88 -0.05 -11.42
CA GLU A 482 -17.90 -0.70 -12.29
C GLU A 482 -16.92 0.36 -12.84
N LEU A 483 -15.62 0.06 -12.77
CA LEU A 483 -14.54 0.91 -13.26
C LEU A 483 -13.66 0.10 -14.24
N PRO A 484 -13.79 0.30 -15.56
CA PRO A 484 -12.89 -0.31 -16.52
C PRO A 484 -11.57 0.45 -16.62
N PHE A 485 -10.45 -0.27 -16.75
CA PHE A 485 -9.13 0.33 -16.98
C PHE A 485 -9.07 0.96 -18.38
N LYS A 486 -9.00 2.31 -18.44
CA LYS A 486 -9.00 3.06 -19.72
C LYS A 486 -7.68 2.92 -20.48
N LYS A 487 -6.55 3.22 -19.81
CA LYS A 487 -5.19 3.18 -20.37
C LYS A 487 -4.23 2.49 -19.39
N PRO A 488 -3.12 1.85 -19.85
CA PRO A 488 -2.01 1.55 -18.98
C PRO A 488 -1.42 2.86 -18.45
N TYR A 489 -1.34 2.96 -17.12
CA TYR A 489 -0.92 4.16 -16.38
C TYR A 489 -0.85 3.82 -14.90
N ILE A 490 0.23 4.22 -14.24
CA ILE A 490 0.30 4.33 -12.77
C ILE A 490 0.06 5.78 -12.36
N PHE A 491 -0.38 6.00 -11.13
CA PHE A 491 -0.52 7.36 -10.62
C PHE A 491 0.86 7.91 -10.20
N PRO A 492 1.20 9.19 -10.41
CA PRO A 492 2.54 9.72 -10.09
C PRO A 492 2.87 9.59 -8.59
N LEU A 493 1.83 9.65 -7.75
CA LEU A 493 1.86 9.36 -6.32
C LEU A 493 2.48 7.99 -5.96
N TYR A 494 2.47 7.02 -6.88
CA TYR A 494 3.05 5.68 -6.66
C TYR A 494 4.47 5.53 -7.23
N VAL A 495 4.99 6.50 -8.00
CA VAL A 495 6.39 6.45 -8.48
C VAL A 495 7.37 6.43 -7.31
N PRO A 496 7.26 7.29 -6.26
CA PRO A 496 8.13 7.22 -5.09
C PRO A 496 8.06 5.88 -4.38
N GLN A 497 6.85 5.31 -4.21
CA GLN A 497 6.66 4.02 -3.58
C GLN A 497 7.46 2.93 -4.32
N LEU A 498 7.21 2.76 -5.62
CA LEU A 498 7.81 1.70 -6.44
C LEU A 498 9.33 1.87 -6.58
N MET A 499 9.82 3.11 -6.65
CA MET A 499 11.26 3.42 -6.71
C MET A 499 11.97 3.19 -5.37
N LEU A 500 11.32 3.47 -4.24
CA LEU A 500 11.83 3.16 -2.90
C LEU A 500 11.89 1.64 -2.67
N GLU A 501 10.88 0.90 -3.13
CA GLU A 501 10.88 -0.58 -3.12
C GLU A 501 12.04 -1.16 -3.93
N MET A 502 12.25 -0.67 -5.17
CA MET A 502 13.38 -1.09 -5.99
C MET A 502 14.73 -0.73 -5.35
N LEU A 503 14.87 0.46 -4.74
CA LEU A 503 16.06 0.83 -3.98
C LEU A 503 16.33 -0.15 -2.83
N CYS A 504 15.32 -0.42 -2.00
CA CYS A 504 15.44 -1.25 -0.80
C CYS A 504 15.67 -2.74 -1.09
N LEU A 505 15.19 -3.24 -2.22
CA LEU A 505 15.52 -4.59 -2.72
C LEU A 505 16.92 -4.67 -3.37
N GLY A 506 17.62 -3.55 -3.52
CA GLY A 506 18.99 -3.48 -4.02
C GLY A 506 19.12 -3.61 -5.55
N PRO A 507 20.36 -3.66 -6.08
CA PRO A 507 20.65 -3.46 -7.51
C PRO A 507 20.11 -4.56 -8.43
N LYS A 508 19.78 -5.75 -7.89
CA LYS A 508 19.12 -6.83 -8.64
C LYS A 508 17.66 -6.53 -8.98
N CYS A 509 17.02 -5.59 -8.27
CA CYS A 509 15.67 -5.13 -8.56
C CYS A 509 15.71 -4.03 -9.62
N ARG A 510 15.59 -4.41 -10.90
CA ARG A 510 15.62 -3.47 -12.04
C ARG A 510 14.23 -3.02 -12.53
N SER A 511 13.16 -3.62 -12.01
CA SER A 511 11.78 -3.24 -12.31
C SER A 511 10.85 -3.59 -11.15
N ALA A 512 9.66 -2.97 -11.13
CA ALA A 512 8.57 -3.28 -10.21
C ALA A 512 7.27 -3.51 -10.98
N VAL A 513 6.43 -4.41 -10.45
CA VAL A 513 5.17 -4.84 -11.07
C VAL A 513 4.00 -4.31 -10.25
N MET A 514 3.20 -3.43 -10.85
CA MET A 514 1.95 -2.97 -10.24
C MET A 514 0.75 -3.77 -10.76
N VAL A 515 0.06 -4.47 -9.86
CA VAL A 515 -1.22 -5.14 -10.15
C VAL A 515 -2.37 -4.20 -9.76
N ARG A 516 -3.05 -3.63 -10.76
CA ARG A 516 -4.31 -2.91 -10.54
C ARG A 516 -5.46 -3.89 -10.74
N GLN A 517 -6.27 -4.16 -9.71
CA GLN A 517 -7.37 -5.15 -9.78
C GLN A 517 -8.73 -4.50 -9.45
N THR A 518 -9.82 -5.01 -10.05
CA THR A 518 -11.20 -4.65 -9.67
C THR A 518 -12.03 -5.90 -9.36
N ALA A 519 -13.14 -5.71 -8.65
CA ALA A 519 -14.09 -6.78 -8.33
C ALA A 519 -14.65 -7.48 -9.58
N THR A 520 -14.92 -6.73 -10.66
CA THR A 520 -15.79 -7.17 -11.78
C THR A 520 -15.14 -7.10 -13.16
N SER A 521 -14.14 -6.23 -13.37
CA SER A 521 -13.54 -5.97 -14.68
C SER A 521 -12.36 -6.90 -15.01
N GLY A 522 -11.67 -7.42 -13.98
CA GLY A 522 -10.39 -8.12 -14.14
C GLY A 522 -9.26 -7.37 -13.43
N ALA A 523 -8.04 -7.60 -13.90
CA ALA A 523 -6.82 -6.92 -13.45
C ALA A 523 -5.98 -6.44 -14.64
N MET A 524 -5.14 -5.45 -14.37
CA MET A 524 -4.14 -4.90 -15.27
C MET A 524 -2.78 -5.02 -14.57
N ILE A 525 -1.86 -5.75 -15.17
CA ILE A 525 -0.48 -5.89 -14.70
C ILE A 525 0.36 -4.89 -15.49
N LEU A 526 0.98 -3.96 -14.77
CA LEU A 526 1.88 -2.95 -15.30
C LEU A 526 3.29 -3.20 -14.79
N ARG A 527 4.31 -2.81 -15.55
CA ARG A 527 5.70 -2.78 -15.09
C ARG A 527 6.26 -1.37 -15.20
N ILE A 528 6.96 -0.94 -14.16
CA ILE A 528 7.81 0.25 -14.15
C ILE A 528 9.27 -0.21 -14.15
N GLN A 529 10.12 0.49 -14.90
CA GLN A 529 11.56 0.26 -14.92
C GLN A 529 12.24 1.11 -13.84
N ARG A 530 13.36 0.62 -13.29
CA ARG A 530 14.17 1.35 -12.31
C ARG A 530 14.91 2.51 -12.99
N ASP A 531 14.71 3.72 -12.46
CA ASP A 531 15.44 4.93 -12.83
C ASP A 531 16.33 5.33 -11.65
N ASP A 532 17.63 5.02 -11.74
CA ASP A 532 18.59 5.29 -10.66
C ASP A 532 18.82 6.80 -10.44
N ALA A 533 18.78 7.61 -11.50
CA ALA A 533 18.92 9.07 -11.40
C ALA A 533 17.69 9.70 -10.72
N TRP A 534 16.48 9.18 -10.97
CA TRP A 534 15.30 9.59 -10.23
C TRP A 534 15.36 9.14 -8.75
N ILE A 535 15.94 7.97 -8.46
CA ILE A 535 16.16 7.51 -7.08
C ILE A 535 17.17 8.41 -6.35
N GLU A 536 18.27 8.80 -6.99
CA GLU A 536 19.24 9.76 -6.43
C GLU A 536 18.59 11.12 -6.12
N GLU A 537 17.78 11.64 -7.04
CA GLU A 537 17.04 12.89 -6.85
C GLU A 537 15.97 12.76 -5.74
N MET A 538 15.26 11.63 -5.65
CA MET A 538 14.36 11.33 -4.53
C MET A 538 15.11 11.33 -3.19
N LEU A 539 16.29 10.72 -3.13
CA LEU A 539 17.11 10.68 -1.91
C LEU A 539 17.57 12.07 -1.48
N TYR A 540 17.94 12.94 -2.42
CA TYR A 540 18.23 14.35 -2.15
C TYR A 540 17.05 15.06 -1.46
N TRP A 541 15.84 14.96 -2.02
CA TRP A 541 14.66 15.62 -1.44
C TRP A 541 14.23 15.01 -0.09
N LEU A 542 14.42 13.71 0.14
CA LEU A 542 14.16 13.08 1.43
C LEU A 542 15.20 13.47 2.51
N GLN A 543 16.48 13.51 2.16
CA GLN A 543 17.55 13.99 3.05
C GLN A 543 17.34 15.46 3.40
N ARG A 544 16.98 16.28 2.40
CA ARG A 544 16.65 17.69 2.61
C ARG A 544 15.43 17.85 3.52
N PHE A 545 14.38 17.02 3.40
CA PHE A 545 13.24 17.05 4.33
C PHE A 545 13.65 16.73 5.77
N GLN A 546 14.52 15.74 5.96
CA GLN A 546 15.05 15.39 7.27
C GLN A 546 15.86 16.55 7.88
N GLN A 547 16.78 17.15 7.11
CA GLN A 547 17.66 18.23 7.57
C GLN A 547 16.95 19.57 7.76
N ASP A 548 16.06 19.99 6.85
CA ASP A 548 15.40 21.29 6.92
C ASP A 548 14.29 21.35 7.97
N PHE A 549 13.66 20.22 8.29
CA PHE A 549 12.48 20.15 9.16
C PHE A 549 12.67 19.26 10.38
N VAL A 550 12.90 17.95 10.17
CA VAL A 550 12.87 16.95 11.24
C VAL A 550 13.98 17.17 12.28
N GLU A 551 15.22 17.35 11.81
CA GLU A 551 16.42 17.56 12.63
C GLU A 551 16.46 18.95 13.30
N ARG A 552 15.92 19.98 12.62
CA ARG A 552 15.73 21.32 13.20
C ARG A 552 14.53 21.44 14.14
N GLN A 553 13.65 20.43 14.15
CA GLN A 553 12.35 20.46 14.85
C GLN A 553 11.44 21.61 14.40
N GLU A 554 11.57 22.05 13.14
CA GLU A 554 10.68 23.00 12.47
C GLU A 554 9.64 22.25 11.62
N GLN A 555 8.34 22.49 11.84
CA GLN A 555 7.32 21.89 10.99
C GLN A 555 7.40 22.41 9.54
N PRO A 556 7.21 21.54 8.51
CA PRO A 556 7.27 21.95 7.12
C PRO A 556 6.21 23.02 6.77
N LYS A 557 6.68 24.10 6.15
CA LYS A 557 5.88 25.23 5.64
C LYS A 557 5.06 24.77 4.42
N GLU A 558 4.07 25.54 4.00
CA GLU A 558 3.22 25.17 2.84
C GLU A 558 4.02 25.23 1.54
N ASP A 559 3.83 24.23 0.68
CA ASP A 559 4.55 24.09 -0.60
C ASP A 559 6.08 24.16 -0.44
N PHE A 560 6.61 23.54 0.61
CA PHE A 560 7.97 23.78 1.14
C PHE A 560 9.12 23.68 0.12
N PHE A 561 9.15 22.68 -0.76
CA PHE A 561 10.14 22.62 -1.85
C PHE A 561 9.70 23.36 -3.12
N TYR A 562 8.41 23.44 -3.40
CA TYR A 562 7.91 24.08 -4.64
C TYR A 562 8.11 25.60 -4.61
N SER A 563 7.91 26.22 -3.46
CA SER A 563 8.02 27.68 -3.28
C SER A 563 9.43 28.15 -2.91
N ASP A 564 10.40 27.24 -2.86
CA ASP A 564 11.80 27.55 -2.59
C ASP A 564 12.39 28.40 -3.74
N PRO A 565 13.10 29.51 -3.43
CA PRO A 565 13.61 30.43 -4.44
C PRO A 565 14.84 29.92 -5.20
N GLU A 566 15.64 29.03 -4.60
CA GLU A 566 16.91 28.54 -5.16
C GLU A 566 16.70 27.18 -5.83
N ASP A 567 16.05 26.27 -5.11
CA ASP A 567 15.94 24.84 -5.42
C ASP A 567 14.56 24.46 -6.00
N GLY A 568 13.56 25.34 -5.86
CA GLY A 568 12.23 25.14 -6.44
C GLY A 568 12.21 24.87 -7.96
N PRO A 569 13.11 25.44 -8.80
CA PRO A 569 13.25 25.05 -10.20
C PRO A 569 13.65 23.57 -10.38
N ARG A 570 14.56 23.08 -9.54
CA ARG A 570 15.00 21.68 -9.52
C ARG A 570 13.86 20.76 -9.08
N TYR A 571 13.15 21.12 -8.01
CA TYR A 571 11.99 20.36 -7.54
C TYR A 571 10.89 20.22 -8.61
N ARG A 572 10.60 21.28 -9.38
CA ARG A 572 9.66 21.21 -10.51
C ARG A 572 10.15 20.30 -11.64
N ALA A 573 11.45 20.28 -11.94
CA ALA A 573 12.00 19.31 -12.89
C ALA A 573 11.84 17.85 -12.41
N PHE A 574 12.00 17.60 -11.10
CA PHE A 574 11.71 16.31 -10.47
C PHE A 574 10.22 15.93 -10.56
N LEU A 575 9.29 16.87 -10.39
CA LEU A 575 7.85 16.64 -10.60
C LEU A 575 7.51 16.31 -12.06
N GLU A 576 8.09 17.02 -13.04
CA GLU A 576 7.93 16.69 -14.46
C GLU A 576 8.49 15.32 -14.80
N ARG A 577 9.71 14.98 -14.36
CA ARG A 577 10.28 13.65 -14.55
C ARG A 577 9.43 12.53 -13.93
N THR A 578 8.82 12.80 -12.77
CA THR A 578 7.86 11.87 -12.12
C THR A 578 6.63 11.62 -13.02
N LYS A 579 6.12 12.65 -13.71
CA LYS A 579 5.01 12.51 -14.68
C LYS A 579 5.41 11.74 -15.94
N GLU A 580 6.63 11.92 -16.44
CA GLU A 580 7.16 11.11 -17.55
C GLU A 580 7.15 9.62 -17.19
N ILE A 581 7.81 9.28 -16.07
CA ILE A 581 7.92 7.91 -15.54
C ILE A 581 6.54 7.27 -15.30
N ALA A 582 5.59 8.04 -14.75
CA ALA A 582 4.22 7.55 -14.52
C ALA A 582 3.45 7.20 -15.82
N ASN A 583 3.82 7.81 -16.95
CA ASN A 583 3.23 7.53 -18.26
C ASN A 583 4.04 6.52 -19.10
N SER A 584 5.32 6.29 -18.79
CA SER A 584 6.20 5.34 -19.53
C SER A 584 6.17 3.90 -19.00
N VAL A 585 5.03 3.46 -18.45
CA VAL A 585 4.89 2.11 -17.87
C VAL A 585 4.43 1.07 -18.88
N ASP A 586 5.08 -0.10 -18.85
CA ASP A 586 4.78 -1.22 -19.74
C ASP A 586 3.45 -1.90 -19.36
N LEU A 587 2.61 -2.17 -20.36
CA LEU A 587 1.44 -3.04 -20.18
C LEU A 587 1.85 -4.50 -20.30
N VAL A 588 2.14 -5.15 -19.17
CA VAL A 588 2.51 -6.57 -19.11
C VAL A 588 1.31 -7.47 -19.44
N SER A 589 0.13 -7.20 -18.87
CA SER A 589 -1.06 -8.03 -19.11
C SER A 589 -2.39 -7.35 -18.76
N LYS A 590 -3.48 -7.81 -19.39
CA LYS A 590 -4.87 -7.58 -18.97
C LYS A 590 -5.51 -8.92 -18.64
N VAL A 591 -5.57 -9.26 -17.34
CA VAL A 591 -6.16 -10.51 -16.86
C VAL A 591 -7.69 -10.35 -16.79
N PRO A 592 -8.49 -11.09 -17.56
CA PRO A 592 -9.95 -10.96 -17.53
C PRO A 592 -10.52 -11.51 -16.22
N HIS A 593 -11.66 -10.99 -15.75
CA HIS A 593 -12.31 -11.40 -14.49
C HIS A 593 -12.44 -12.92 -14.30
N ARG A 594 -12.69 -13.68 -15.37
CA ARG A 594 -12.79 -15.16 -15.36
C ARG A 594 -11.47 -15.91 -15.09
N MET A 595 -10.33 -15.21 -15.11
CA MET A 595 -8.99 -15.73 -14.83
C MET A 595 -8.43 -15.15 -13.52
N ILE A 596 -9.29 -14.68 -12.62
CA ILE A 596 -8.92 -14.30 -11.25
C ILE A 596 -9.55 -15.32 -10.31
N GLN A 597 -8.74 -15.98 -9.51
CA GLN A 597 -9.24 -16.87 -8.46
C GLN A 597 -9.85 -16.05 -7.33
N ARG A 598 -10.98 -16.52 -6.81
CA ARG A 598 -11.77 -15.85 -5.76
C ARG A 598 -12.38 -16.88 -4.85
N SER A 599 -12.61 -16.52 -3.58
CA SER A 599 -13.48 -17.33 -2.72
C SER A 599 -14.85 -17.50 -3.36
N HIS A 600 -15.28 -18.74 -3.52
CA HIS A 600 -16.54 -19.07 -4.19
C HIS A 600 -17.72 -18.82 -3.26
N SER A 601 -18.07 -17.55 -3.09
CA SER A 601 -19.43 -17.17 -2.71
C SER A 601 -20.25 -16.92 -3.98
N ALA A 602 -21.34 -17.66 -4.14
CA ALA A 602 -22.41 -17.32 -5.10
C ALA A 602 -23.30 -16.18 -4.58
N GLU A 603 -22.80 -15.46 -3.58
CA GLU A 603 -23.51 -14.52 -2.71
C GLU A 603 -23.42 -13.10 -3.28
N SER A 604 -24.29 -12.21 -2.81
CA SER A 604 -24.30 -10.82 -3.27
C SER A 604 -23.06 -10.06 -2.77
N MET A 605 -22.76 -8.92 -3.41
CA MET A 605 -21.76 -7.96 -2.92
C MET A 605 -22.25 -7.16 -1.69
N PHE A 606 -23.46 -7.46 -1.21
CA PHE A 606 -24.09 -6.89 -0.04
C PHE A 606 -24.65 -8.02 0.84
N LEU A 607 -24.60 -7.85 2.15
CA LEU A 607 -25.01 -8.86 3.13
C LEU A 607 -26.39 -8.58 3.76
N ASP A 608 -27.12 -7.59 3.25
CA ASP A 608 -28.48 -7.20 3.68
C ASP A 608 -29.59 -7.62 2.70
#